data_AF-A0A225WEX3-F1
#
_entry.id   AF-A0A225WEX3-F1
#
_cell.length_a   1.000
_cell.length_b   1.000
_cell.length_c   1.000
_cell.angle_alpha   90.00
_cell.angle_beta   90.00
_cell.angle_gamma   90.00
#
_symmetry.space_group_name_H-M   'P 1'
#
loop_
_entity.id
_entity.type
_entity.pdbx_description
1 polymer ?
#
loop_
_entity_poly.entity_id
_entity_poly.type
_entity_poly.pdbx_seq_one_letter_code
_entity_poly.pdbx_strand_id
1 'polypeptide(L)'
;MDLIDRVRDAVLQQREESVSNYFTKVNDVREFVTDRAPSPGVEITVKMVCFGAERLTADNGMRVTLIDYLAHAMFDDIQTELAELNAINRKPFIVQVTVWDAKKRFGSFRPGAVYEFKQVHGVGFYADIPKGSVQLEEGALDRVVQRVAPILKRKGDREPAGRKAKARLLEDETKSGSTAGIDLVAPSRTRGAAGVKT
;
A
#
# COMPACT_ATOMS: atom_id res chain seq x y z
N MET A 1 43.63 -21.00 -5.20
CA MET A 1 42.23 -20.95 -4.73
C MET A 1 41.38 -21.63 -5.79
N ASP A 2 40.68 -22.70 -5.44
CA ASP A 2 39.82 -23.44 -6.38
C ASP A 2 38.57 -22.62 -6.74
N LEU A 3 37.94 -22.91 -7.88
CA LEU A 3 36.68 -22.28 -8.30
C LEU A 3 35.58 -22.54 -7.26
N ILE A 4 35.51 -23.75 -6.72
CA ILE A 4 34.50 -24.12 -5.72
C ILE A 4 34.68 -23.32 -4.42
N ASP A 5 35.92 -23.09 -3.98
CA ASP A 5 36.20 -22.29 -2.79
C ASP A 5 35.75 -20.83 -2.99
N ARG A 6 36.04 -20.23 -4.14
CA ARG A 6 35.56 -18.87 -4.46
C ARG A 6 34.04 -18.75 -4.44
N VAL A 7 33.32 -19.74 -4.96
CA VAL A 7 31.86 -19.74 -4.95
C VAL A 7 31.32 -19.87 -3.53
N ARG A 8 31.92 -20.74 -2.70
CA ARG A 8 31.52 -20.90 -1.29
C ARG A 8 31.74 -19.62 -0.49
N ASP A 9 32.88 -18.97 -0.68
CA ASP A 9 33.20 -17.71 -0.01
C ASP A 9 32.21 -16.61 -0.41
N ALA A 10 31.87 -16.50 -1.69
CA ALA A 10 30.86 -15.56 -2.16
C ALA A 10 29.47 -15.83 -1.54
N VAL A 11 29.07 -17.10 -1.40
CA VAL A 11 27.80 -17.46 -0.74
C VAL A 11 27.80 -17.09 0.74
N LEU A 12 28.93 -17.26 1.44
CA LEU A 12 29.06 -16.87 2.85
C LEU A 12 28.99 -15.35 3.00
N GLN A 13 29.71 -14.61 2.15
CA GLN A 13 29.67 -13.16 2.13
C GLN A 13 28.27 -12.63 1.85
N GLN A 14 27.55 -13.18 0.86
CA GLN A 14 26.17 -12.79 0.57
C GLN A 14 25.25 -12.99 1.77
N ARG A 15 25.42 -14.09 2.52
CA ARG A 15 24.64 -14.34 3.75
C ARG A 15 24.96 -13.33 4.84
N GLU A 16 26.23 -13.01 5.06
CA GLU A 16 26.66 -12.01 6.05
C GLU A 16 26.13 -10.61 5.72
N GLU A 17 26.21 -10.21 4.44
CA GLU A 17 25.67 -8.94 3.96
C GLU A 17 24.15 -8.86 4.10
N SER A 18 23.43 -9.97 3.84
CA SER A 18 21.98 -10.03 3.97
C SER A 18 21.48 -9.78 5.41
N VAL A 19 22.31 -10.08 6.42
CA VAL A 19 22.00 -9.87 7.83
C VAL A 19 22.35 -8.46 8.29
N SER A 20 23.44 -7.89 7.78
CA SER A 20 23.96 -6.59 8.21
C SER A 20 23.28 -5.39 7.54
N ASN A 21 22.81 -5.55 6.31
CA ASN A 21 22.21 -4.46 5.52
C ASN A 21 20.69 -4.35 5.73
N TYR A 22 20.26 -4.04 6.94
CA TYR A 22 18.83 -3.87 7.29
C TYR A 22 18.47 -2.41 7.56
N PHE A 23 17.56 -1.84 6.76
CA PHE A 23 17.22 -0.42 6.82
C PHE A 23 15.74 -0.16 7.10
N THR A 24 15.49 0.85 7.94
CA THR A 24 14.12 1.31 8.29
C THR A 24 13.89 2.78 8.01
N LYS A 25 14.94 3.55 7.67
CA LYS A 25 14.89 4.96 7.31
C LYS A 25 15.45 5.18 5.92
N VAL A 26 14.90 6.14 5.21
CA VAL A 26 15.35 6.57 3.87
C VAL A 26 16.76 7.13 3.94
N ASN A 27 17.08 7.92 4.97
CA ASN A 27 18.39 8.53 5.11
C ASN A 27 19.51 7.47 5.23
N ASP A 28 19.29 6.41 6.01
CA ASP A 28 20.27 5.33 6.17
C ASP A 28 20.54 4.61 4.84
N VAL A 29 19.52 4.42 4.00
CA VAL A 29 19.70 3.85 2.64
C VAL A 29 20.47 4.82 1.75
N ARG A 30 20.19 6.13 1.84
CA ARG A 30 20.90 7.15 1.06
C ARG A 30 22.39 7.19 1.43
N GLU A 31 22.69 7.21 2.73
CA GLU A 31 24.07 7.17 3.25
C GLU A 31 24.77 5.89 2.80
N PHE A 32 24.12 4.74 2.92
CA PHE A 32 24.66 3.46 2.45
C PHE A 32 25.04 3.49 0.96
N VAL A 33 24.15 3.99 0.09
CA VAL A 33 24.43 4.09 -1.34
C VAL A 33 25.54 5.09 -1.65
N THR A 34 25.61 6.19 -0.90
CA THR A 34 26.61 7.26 -1.09
C THR A 34 27.99 6.79 -0.65
N ASP A 35 28.09 6.22 0.55
CA ASP A 35 29.38 5.93 1.19
C ASP A 35 29.96 4.61 0.71
N ARG A 36 29.12 3.60 0.47
CA ARG A 36 29.57 2.25 0.13
C ARG A 36 29.57 1.94 -1.36
N ALA A 37 28.88 2.75 -2.18
CA ALA A 37 28.73 2.53 -3.62
C ALA A 37 28.51 1.03 -3.94
N PRO A 38 27.42 0.43 -3.43
CA PRO A 38 27.27 -1.02 -3.35
C PRO A 38 27.40 -1.67 -4.73
N SER A 39 28.17 -2.76 -4.78
CA SER A 39 28.30 -3.55 -6.00
C SER A 39 26.96 -4.25 -6.33
N PRO A 40 26.74 -4.69 -7.58
CA PRO A 40 25.50 -5.37 -7.98
C PRO A 40 25.14 -6.61 -7.15
N GLY A 41 26.13 -7.26 -6.53
CA GLY A 41 25.94 -8.45 -5.70
C GLY A 41 25.53 -8.16 -4.26
N VAL A 42 25.57 -6.89 -3.83
CA VAL A 42 25.19 -6.50 -2.47
C VAL A 42 23.68 -6.46 -2.37
N GLU A 43 23.14 -7.22 -1.43
CA GLU A 43 21.72 -7.26 -1.11
C GLU A 43 21.44 -6.50 0.18
N ILE A 44 20.30 -5.80 0.20
CA ILE A 44 19.79 -5.14 1.39
C ILE A 44 18.39 -5.65 1.74
N THR A 45 17.99 -5.44 2.98
CA THR A 45 16.62 -5.57 3.45
C THR A 45 16.10 -4.20 3.83
N VAL A 46 14.91 -3.83 3.37
CA VAL A 46 14.24 -2.59 3.78
C VAL A 46 12.88 -2.90 4.40
N LYS A 47 12.61 -2.33 5.58
CA LYS A 47 11.30 -2.40 6.24
C LYS A 47 10.78 -0.98 6.44
N MET A 48 9.82 -0.60 5.60
CA MET A 48 9.39 0.80 5.44
C MET A 48 7.91 0.90 5.13
N VAL A 49 7.34 2.10 5.22
CA VAL A 49 5.94 2.34 4.92
C VAL A 49 5.74 2.52 3.42
N CYS A 50 4.76 1.82 2.85
CA CYS A 50 4.31 2.07 1.49
C CYS A 50 3.64 3.44 1.42
N PHE A 51 4.25 4.38 0.70
CA PHE A 51 3.63 5.66 0.36
C PHE A 51 2.70 5.52 -0.84
N GLY A 52 3.10 4.73 -1.82
CA GLY A 52 2.30 4.43 -3.00
C GLY A 52 2.95 3.33 -3.83
N ALA A 53 2.16 2.69 -4.69
CA ALA A 53 2.66 1.71 -5.63
C ALA A 53 1.98 1.88 -6.97
N GLU A 54 2.77 1.73 -8.03
CA GLU A 54 2.30 1.83 -9.40
C GLU A 54 2.77 0.63 -10.22
N ARG A 55 1.90 0.17 -11.11
CA ARG A 55 2.21 -0.91 -12.04
C ARG A 55 3.02 -0.34 -13.21
N LEU A 56 4.14 -0.97 -13.55
CA LEU A 56 4.87 -0.61 -14.76
C LEU A 56 4.09 -1.08 -16.00
N THR A 57 3.88 -0.19 -16.96
CA THR A 57 2.95 -0.38 -18.09
C THR A 57 3.39 -1.45 -19.07
N ALA A 58 4.70 -1.61 -19.29
CA ALA A 58 5.26 -2.57 -20.24
C ALA A 58 5.64 -3.91 -19.61
N ASP A 59 5.64 -4.00 -18.27
CA ASP A 59 6.30 -5.09 -17.57
C ASP A 59 5.45 -5.75 -16.48
N ASN A 60 5.98 -6.86 -15.97
CA ASN A 60 5.45 -7.51 -14.78
C ASN A 60 5.97 -6.91 -13.46
N GLY A 61 6.52 -5.70 -13.52
CA GLY A 61 7.04 -4.98 -12.37
C GLY A 61 6.01 -4.09 -11.68
N MET A 62 6.13 -3.97 -10.37
CA MET A 62 5.43 -2.96 -9.56
C MET A 62 6.46 -2.09 -8.85
N ARG A 63 6.40 -0.78 -9.09
CA ARG A 63 7.27 0.18 -8.40
C ARG A 63 6.58 0.65 -7.14
N VAL A 64 7.19 0.35 -6.01
CA VAL A 64 6.72 0.76 -4.68
C VAL A 64 7.57 1.92 -4.20
N THR A 65 6.92 3.02 -3.85
CA THR A 65 7.55 4.17 -3.20
C THR A 65 7.39 4.02 -1.70
N LEU A 66 8.52 4.08 -0.99
CA LEU A 66 8.65 3.84 0.44
C LEU A 66 9.10 5.11 1.16
N ILE A 67 8.61 5.28 2.38
CA ILE A 67 9.04 6.33 3.32
C ILE A 67 9.42 5.67 4.67
N ASP A 68 10.06 6.43 5.54
CA ASP A 68 10.51 5.97 6.86
C ASP A 68 9.49 5.10 7.61
N TYR A 69 9.98 4.05 8.25
CA TYR A 69 9.16 3.15 9.07
C TYR A 69 8.32 3.90 10.12
N LEU A 70 8.90 4.92 10.76
CA LEU A 70 8.24 5.70 11.81
C LEU A 70 7.08 6.55 11.29
N ALA A 71 7.04 6.85 9.98
CA ALA A 71 5.91 7.55 9.36
C ALA A 71 4.60 6.75 9.47
N HIS A 72 4.65 5.45 9.79
CA HIS A 72 3.47 4.60 9.91
C HIS A 72 2.45 5.17 10.91
N ALA A 73 2.92 5.68 12.05
CA ALA A 73 2.06 6.18 13.12
C ALA A 73 1.36 7.51 12.75
N MET A 74 1.91 8.25 11.80
CA MET A 74 1.48 9.59 11.40
C MET A 74 1.30 9.69 9.87
N PHE A 75 0.89 8.59 9.25
CA PHE A 75 0.91 8.45 7.80
C PHE A 75 0.08 9.52 7.09
N ASP A 76 -1.13 9.83 7.61
CA ASP A 76 -2.01 10.84 7.02
C ASP A 76 -1.36 12.23 6.98
N ASP A 77 -0.66 12.59 8.07
CA ASP A 77 -0.02 13.91 8.21
C ASP A 77 1.19 13.99 7.27
N ILE A 78 2.05 12.97 7.29
CA ILE A 78 3.19 12.87 6.37
C ILE A 78 2.75 12.82 4.90
N GLN A 79 1.61 12.17 4.62
CA GLN A 79 1.07 12.13 3.27
C GLN A 79 0.67 13.51 2.77
N THR A 80 0.08 14.33 3.65
CA THR A 80 -0.28 15.71 3.36
C THR A 80 0.96 16.56 3.14
N GLU A 81 1.91 16.53 4.07
CA GLU A 81 3.15 17.33 3.99
C GLU A 81 4.01 16.96 2.77
N LEU A 82 4.16 15.67 2.45
CA LEU A 82 4.88 15.25 1.25
C LEU A 82 4.16 15.67 -0.04
N ALA A 83 2.83 15.82 -0.02
CA ALA A 83 2.06 16.28 -1.17
C ALA A 83 2.32 17.77 -1.49
N GLU A 84 2.53 18.59 -0.47
CA GLU A 84 2.89 20.01 -0.59
C GLU A 84 4.30 20.21 -1.19
N LEU A 85 5.20 19.25 -1.00
CA LEU A 85 6.50 19.27 -1.66
C LEU A 85 6.37 18.99 -3.17
N ASN A 86 7.06 19.80 -3.97
CA ASN A 86 7.25 19.51 -5.38
C ASN A 86 8.07 18.21 -5.59
N ALA A 87 8.06 17.69 -6.82
CA ALA A 87 8.67 16.40 -7.13
C ALA A 87 10.18 16.33 -6.82
N ILE A 88 10.91 17.45 -6.92
CA ILE A 88 12.37 17.50 -6.64
C ILE A 88 12.60 17.43 -5.13
N ASN A 89 11.88 18.24 -4.36
CA ASN A 89 12.04 18.32 -2.91
C ASN A 89 11.50 17.11 -2.17
N ARG A 90 10.68 16.27 -2.82
CA ARG A 90 10.20 14.99 -2.26
C ARG A 90 11.27 13.89 -2.28
N LYS A 91 12.22 13.93 -3.23
CA LYS A 91 13.21 12.86 -3.46
C LYS A 91 14.04 12.47 -2.21
N PRO A 92 14.46 13.39 -1.34
CA PRO A 92 15.22 13.04 -0.14
C PRO A 92 14.46 12.14 0.85
N PHE A 93 13.13 12.15 0.79
CA PHE A 93 12.25 11.46 1.74
C PHE A 93 11.71 10.12 1.23
N ILE A 94 12.14 9.68 0.04
CA ILE A 94 11.62 8.44 -0.57
C ILE A 94 12.73 7.48 -1.00
N VAL A 95 12.40 6.19 -0.95
CA VAL A 95 13.13 5.10 -1.60
C VAL A 95 12.17 4.41 -2.57
N GLN A 96 12.67 3.88 -3.69
CA GLN A 96 11.86 3.10 -4.62
C GLN A 96 12.36 1.66 -4.74
N VAL A 97 11.46 0.70 -4.56
CA VAL A 97 11.74 -0.72 -4.79
C VAL A 97 10.86 -1.21 -5.93
N THR A 98 11.48 -1.80 -6.95
CA THR A 98 10.74 -2.45 -8.04
C THR A 98 10.60 -3.93 -7.74
N VAL A 99 9.37 -4.39 -7.56
CA VAL A 99 9.05 -5.79 -7.35
C VAL A 99 8.71 -6.42 -8.69
N TRP A 100 9.54 -7.34 -9.15
CA TRP A 100 9.35 -8.08 -10.38
C TRP A 100 8.63 -9.40 -10.11
N ASP A 101 7.48 -9.61 -10.74
CA ASP A 101 6.72 -10.85 -10.59
C ASP A 101 6.41 -11.49 -11.94
N ALA A 102 7.14 -12.53 -12.30
CA ALA A 102 6.95 -13.23 -13.57
C ALA A 102 5.50 -13.70 -13.80
N LYS A 103 4.76 -14.04 -12.74
CA LYS A 103 3.41 -14.62 -12.81
C LYS A 103 2.30 -13.61 -12.47
N LYS A 104 2.61 -12.34 -12.20
CA LYS A 104 1.66 -11.28 -11.81
C LYS A 104 0.75 -11.68 -10.61
N ARG A 105 1.26 -12.51 -9.70
CA ARG A 105 0.56 -13.03 -8.52
C ARG A 105 0.54 -12.04 -7.35
N PHE A 106 1.51 -11.13 -7.29
CA PHE A 106 1.66 -10.21 -6.18
C PHE A 106 0.59 -9.12 -6.25
N GLY A 107 -0.17 -9.03 -5.17
CA GLY A 107 -1.32 -8.14 -5.04
C GLY A 107 -0.94 -6.66 -4.96
N SER A 108 -1.92 -5.82 -4.66
CA SER A 108 -1.72 -4.37 -4.51
C SER A 108 -1.04 -4.05 -3.17
N PHE A 109 -0.06 -3.14 -3.21
CA PHE A 109 0.45 -2.53 -1.99
C PHE A 109 -0.52 -1.45 -1.52
N ARG A 110 -0.80 -1.47 -0.22
CA ARG A 110 -1.66 -0.50 0.44
C ARG A 110 -0.84 0.67 0.98
N PRO A 111 -1.14 1.92 0.59
CA PRO A 111 -0.58 3.10 1.25
C PRO A 111 -0.78 3.04 2.77
N GLY A 112 0.23 3.45 3.53
CA GLY A 112 0.23 3.45 4.99
C GLY A 112 0.55 2.10 5.64
N ALA A 113 0.57 0.99 4.91
CA ALA A 113 1.05 -0.30 5.43
C ALA A 113 2.58 -0.37 5.46
N VAL A 114 3.13 -1.11 6.42
CA VAL A 114 4.57 -1.42 6.47
C VAL A 114 4.84 -2.72 5.74
N TYR A 115 5.79 -2.68 4.81
CA TYR A 115 6.29 -3.85 4.12
C TYR A 115 7.77 -4.05 4.41
N GLU A 116 8.18 -5.31 4.47
CA GLU A 116 9.57 -5.71 4.49
C GLU A 116 9.92 -6.37 3.16
N PHE A 117 10.94 -5.84 2.50
CA PHE A 117 11.50 -6.33 1.25
C PHE A 117 12.89 -6.87 1.56
N LYS A 118 13.08 -8.17 1.40
CA LYS A 118 14.37 -8.86 1.54
C LYS A 118 15.02 -9.03 0.18
N GLN A 119 16.35 -9.15 0.17
CA GLN A 119 17.14 -9.40 -1.05
C GLN A 119 16.90 -8.33 -2.12
N VAL A 120 16.81 -7.07 -1.69
CA VAL A 120 16.77 -5.93 -2.59
C VAL A 120 18.16 -5.78 -3.19
N HIS A 121 18.28 -5.99 -4.49
CA HIS A 121 19.54 -5.96 -5.24
C HIS A 121 19.57 -4.77 -6.21
N GLY A 122 20.74 -4.55 -6.80
CA GLY A 122 20.96 -3.45 -7.75
C GLY A 122 20.67 -2.09 -7.13
N VAL A 123 21.04 -1.92 -5.86
CA VAL A 123 20.74 -0.70 -5.10
C VAL A 123 21.62 0.43 -5.59
N GLY A 124 21.03 1.56 -5.97
CA GLY A 124 21.79 2.71 -6.46
C GLY A 124 20.92 3.95 -6.60
N PHE A 125 21.55 5.11 -6.86
CA PHE A 125 20.80 6.31 -7.19
C PHE A 125 20.33 6.29 -8.64
N TYR A 126 19.05 6.60 -8.83
CA TYR A 126 18.52 6.96 -10.13
C TYR A 126 17.67 8.21 -9.98
N ALA A 127 18.06 9.28 -10.69
CA ALA A 127 17.46 10.60 -10.56
C ALA A 127 17.36 11.04 -9.08
N ASP A 128 18.45 10.89 -8.33
CA ASP A 128 18.63 11.28 -6.90
C ASP A 128 17.76 10.53 -5.87
N ILE A 129 17.06 9.49 -6.31
CA ILE A 129 16.27 8.60 -5.45
C ILE A 129 17.02 7.27 -5.33
N PRO A 130 17.24 6.73 -4.12
CA PRO A 130 17.73 5.37 -3.97
C PRO A 130 16.70 4.40 -4.53
N LYS A 131 17.14 3.54 -5.44
CA LYS A 131 16.32 2.52 -6.07
C LYS A 131 16.94 1.16 -5.90
N GLY A 132 16.11 0.13 -5.82
CA GLY A 132 16.52 -1.26 -5.86
C GLY A 132 15.44 -2.14 -6.46
N SER A 133 15.73 -3.42 -6.63
CA SER A 133 14.81 -4.39 -7.20
C SER A 133 14.70 -5.65 -6.34
N VAL A 134 13.54 -6.30 -6.38
CA VAL A 134 13.30 -7.62 -5.79
C VAL A 134 12.68 -8.50 -6.86
N GLN A 135 13.22 -9.71 -7.04
CA GLN A 135 12.63 -10.71 -7.92
C GLN A 135 11.78 -11.67 -7.09
N LEU A 136 10.53 -11.87 -7.47
CA LEU A 136 9.66 -12.87 -6.88
C LEU A 136 9.74 -14.16 -7.68
N GLU A 137 10.28 -15.20 -7.03
CA GLU A 137 10.46 -16.53 -7.61
C GLU A 137 9.48 -17.54 -7.00
N GLU A 138 9.31 -18.66 -7.68
CA GLU A 138 8.52 -19.77 -7.16
C GLU A 138 9.23 -20.42 -5.97
N GLY A 139 8.66 -20.24 -4.78
CA GLY A 139 9.23 -20.70 -3.51
C GLY A 139 9.83 -19.59 -2.63
N ALA A 140 10.05 -18.39 -3.17
CA ALA A 140 10.62 -17.24 -2.43
C ALA A 140 9.56 -16.16 -2.14
N LEU A 141 8.37 -16.58 -1.71
CA LEU A 141 7.24 -15.68 -1.43
C LEU A 141 7.45 -14.81 -0.18
N ASP A 142 8.45 -15.13 0.65
CA ASP A 142 8.79 -14.40 1.87
C ASP A 142 9.74 -13.21 1.61
N ARG A 143 10.13 -12.97 0.35
CA ARG A 143 10.94 -11.80 -0.05
C ARG A 143 10.21 -10.48 0.12
N VAL A 144 8.87 -10.47 0.03
CA VAL A 144 8.07 -9.27 0.25
C VAL A 144 6.92 -9.63 1.20
N VAL A 145 6.93 -9.05 2.39
CA VAL A 145 5.98 -9.38 3.45
C VAL A 145 5.35 -8.11 4.01
N GLN A 146 4.02 -8.06 4.05
CA GLN A 146 3.32 -7.02 4.82
C GLN A 146 3.50 -7.31 6.31
N ARG A 147 4.15 -6.41 7.03
CA ARG A 147 4.39 -6.54 8.48
C ARG A 147 3.32 -5.87 9.32
N VAL A 148 2.82 -4.71 8.88
CA VAL A 148 1.80 -3.94 9.60
C VAL A 148 0.77 -3.41 8.60
N ALA A 149 -0.51 -3.52 8.92
CA ALA A 149 -1.60 -2.97 8.11
C ALA A 149 -1.73 -1.45 8.30
N PRO A 150 -2.33 -0.72 7.34
CA PRO A 150 -2.53 0.73 7.50
C PRO A 150 -3.39 1.04 8.73
N ILE A 151 -3.08 2.13 9.42
CA ILE A 151 -3.90 2.61 10.54
C ILE A 151 -5.15 3.29 9.95
N LEU A 152 -6.30 2.63 10.08
CA LEU A 152 -7.57 3.24 9.70
C LEU A 152 -8.07 4.11 10.86
N LYS A 153 -7.96 5.44 10.74
CA LYS A 153 -8.64 6.33 11.68
C LYS A 153 -10.14 6.14 11.56
N ARG A 154 -10.81 5.77 12.66
CA ARG A 154 -12.28 5.71 12.71
C ARG A 154 -12.83 7.11 12.45
N LYS A 155 -13.79 7.21 11.53
CA LYS A 155 -14.50 8.44 11.23
C LYS A 155 -15.41 8.81 12.42
N GLY A 156 -14.93 9.69 13.28
CA GLY A 156 -15.75 10.64 14.05
C GLY A 156 -16.01 10.32 15.52
N ASP A 157 -15.45 11.15 16.40
CA ASP A 157 -16.29 11.81 17.41
C ASP A 157 -16.89 13.05 16.73
N ARG A 158 -17.99 12.86 16.01
CA ARG A 158 -18.93 13.96 15.81
C ARG A 158 -19.71 14.05 17.11
N GLU A 159 -19.55 15.15 17.85
CA GLU A 159 -20.44 15.48 18.96
C GLU A 159 -21.90 15.25 18.53
N PRO A 160 -22.70 14.50 19.30
CA PRO A 160 -24.10 14.32 18.98
C PRO A 160 -24.81 15.66 19.20
N ALA A 161 -25.11 16.34 18.10
CA ALA A 161 -26.02 17.48 18.09
C ALA A 161 -27.31 17.09 18.83
N GLY A 162 -27.60 17.85 19.89
CA GLY A 162 -28.63 17.53 20.88
C GLY A 162 -29.99 17.21 20.26
N ARG A 163 -30.50 16.01 20.54
CA ARG A 163 -31.91 15.68 20.34
C ARG A 163 -32.72 16.44 21.39
N LYS A 164 -33.37 17.52 21.00
CA LYS A 164 -34.48 18.09 21.79
C LYS A 164 -35.62 17.09 21.82
N ALA A 165 -35.84 16.50 22.99
CA ALA A 165 -37.07 15.81 23.33
C ALA A 165 -38.22 16.84 23.35
N LYS A 166 -39.35 16.50 22.71
CA LYS A 166 -40.65 17.05 23.12
C LYS A 166 -41.60 15.88 23.35
N ALA A 167 -41.93 15.71 24.63
CA ALA A 167 -42.98 14.84 25.12
C ALA A 167 -44.37 15.46 24.85
N ARG A 168 -45.36 14.58 24.89
CA ARG A 168 -46.76 14.64 24.44
C ARG A 168 -47.65 15.63 25.21
N LEU A 169 -48.82 15.94 24.62
CA LEU A 169 -50.08 16.10 25.35
C LEU A 169 -51.25 15.58 24.49
N LEU A 170 -52.10 14.76 25.13
CA LEU A 170 -53.38 14.19 24.65
C LEU A 170 -54.49 15.26 24.73
N GLU A 171 -55.53 15.20 23.88
CA GLU A 171 -56.94 14.81 24.17
C GLU A 171 -57.79 15.52 23.05
N ASP A 172 -58.97 15.14 22.57
CA ASP A 172 -59.91 14.02 22.74
C ASP A 172 -60.89 14.01 21.52
N GLU A 173 -61.71 12.96 21.45
CA GLU A 173 -62.74 12.54 20.50
C GLU A 173 -63.53 13.55 19.63
N THR A 174 -63.86 13.12 18.40
CA THR A 174 -65.28 13.04 17.97
C THR A 174 -65.49 12.02 16.83
N LYS A 175 -66.46 11.13 17.05
CA LYS A 175 -66.93 10.04 16.17
C LYS A 175 -67.82 10.54 15.02
N SER A 176 -67.68 9.92 13.84
CA SER A 176 -68.74 9.44 12.90
C SER A 176 -68.11 9.27 11.50
N GLY A 177 -68.39 8.30 10.63
CA GLY A 177 -69.21 7.10 10.62
C GLY A 177 -68.96 6.36 9.28
N SER A 178 -69.12 5.04 9.30
CA SER A 178 -69.56 4.14 8.22
C SER A 178 -68.78 3.92 6.89
N THR A 179 -68.58 2.60 6.65
CA THR A 179 -68.69 1.79 5.41
C THR A 179 -67.52 1.58 4.42
N ALA A 180 -67.21 0.27 4.26
CA ALA A 180 -66.74 -0.50 3.09
C ALA A 180 -65.38 -0.10 2.47
N GLY A 181 -64.38 -0.96 2.31
CA GLY A 181 -64.39 -2.35 1.86
C GLY A 181 -63.83 -2.40 0.43
N ILE A 182 -62.81 -3.24 0.20
CA ILE A 182 -62.33 -3.85 -1.08
C ILE A 182 -60.80 -3.73 -1.27
N ASP A 183 -60.21 -4.92 -1.41
CA ASP A 183 -58.84 -5.27 -1.76
C ASP A 183 -58.38 -4.72 -3.13
N LEU A 184 -57.10 -4.35 -3.22
CA LEU A 184 -56.43 -4.03 -4.48
C LEU A 184 -55.33 -5.06 -4.78
N VAL A 185 -55.65 -5.97 -5.71
CA VAL A 185 -54.73 -6.82 -6.46
C VAL A 185 -54.08 -6.00 -7.59
N ALA A 186 -52.79 -6.24 -7.83
CA ALA A 186 -51.95 -5.62 -8.85
C ALA A 186 -52.49 -5.77 -10.29
N PRO A 187 -51.96 -4.99 -11.26
CA PRO A 187 -51.27 -5.68 -12.33
C PRO A 187 -50.01 -5.00 -12.90
N SER A 188 -49.17 -5.91 -13.36
CA SER A 188 -48.11 -5.89 -14.36
C SER A 188 -48.29 -5.03 -15.62
N ARG A 189 -47.16 -4.54 -16.16
CA ARG A 189 -46.97 -4.23 -17.60
C ARG A 189 -45.64 -4.78 -18.14
N THR A 190 -45.76 -5.84 -18.93
CA THR A 190 -44.96 -6.28 -20.10
C THR A 190 -44.80 -5.16 -21.14
N ARG A 191 -43.93 -5.14 -22.16
CA ARG A 191 -42.81 -5.95 -22.70
C ARG A 191 -42.38 -5.26 -24.02
N GLY A 192 -41.12 -5.41 -24.45
CA GLY A 192 -40.65 -5.15 -25.83
C GLY A 192 -39.15 -4.80 -25.89
N ALA A 193 -38.23 -5.77 -25.94
CA ALA A 193 -37.73 -6.51 -27.12
C ALA A 193 -37.08 -5.57 -28.16
N ALA A 194 -35.74 -5.48 -28.21
CA ALA A 194 -34.78 -6.34 -28.96
C ALA A 194 -34.31 -5.62 -30.25
N GLY A 195 -33.07 -5.13 -30.29
CA GLY A 195 -31.95 -5.72 -31.05
C GLY A 195 -31.57 -4.78 -32.22
N VAL A 196 -30.40 -4.73 -32.83
CA VAL A 196 -29.14 -5.49 -32.85
C VAL A 196 -28.19 -4.70 -33.78
N LYS A 197 -26.86 -4.75 -33.51
CA LYS A 197 -25.67 -4.53 -34.39
C LYS A 197 -25.49 -3.23 -35.18
N THR A 198 -24.31 -2.62 -35.03
CA THR A 198 -23.11 -2.97 -35.84
C THR A 198 -21.85 -2.76 -35.02
#